data_AF-A0A380FCX1-F1
#
_entry.id   AF-A0A380FCX1-F1
#
_cell.length_a   1.000
_cell.length_b   1.000
_cell.length_c   1.000
_cell.angle_alpha   90.00
_cell.angle_beta   90.00
_cell.angle_gamma   90.00
#
_symmetry.space_group_name_H-M   'P 1'
#
loop_
_entity.id
_entity.type
_entity.pdbx_description
1 polymer ?
#
loop_
_entity_poly.entity_id
_entity_poly.type
_entity_poly.pdbx_seq_one_letter_code
_entity_poly.pdbx_strand_id
1 'polypeptide(L)'
;MDSREKNRQNVWDIDYLFEQILMSLNKAKLLGIESCYLSIDTWGVDYIFLDQKGKRLQEVVSYRDSRTNNTMDKVFEKNLKRRNL
;
A
#
# COMPACT_ATOMS: atom_id res chain seq x y z
N MET A 1 3.00 9.46 -6.34
CA MET A 1 3.46 8.10 -6.64
C MET A 1 2.40 7.45 -7.50
N ASP A 2 2.78 6.92 -8.65
CA ASP A 2 1.82 6.26 -9.55
C ASP A 2 1.86 4.75 -9.36
N SER A 3 0.68 4.17 -9.18
CA SER A 3 0.48 2.73 -9.24
C SER A 3 0.70 2.25 -10.69
N ARG A 4 1.16 1.02 -10.84
CA ARG A 4 1.42 0.39 -12.15
C ARG A 4 0.41 -0.71 -12.40
N GLU A 5 0.11 -0.99 -13.67
CA GLU A 5 -0.69 -2.15 -14.01
C GLU A 5 0.17 -3.42 -13.98
N LYS A 6 -0.26 -4.43 -13.23
CA LYS A 6 0.35 -5.76 -13.18
C LYS A 6 -0.75 -6.79 -13.05
N ASN A 7 -0.75 -7.81 -13.91
CA ASN A 7 -1.79 -8.86 -13.93
C ASN A 7 -3.24 -8.31 -13.92
N ARG A 8 -3.49 -7.23 -14.68
CA ARG A 8 -4.76 -6.49 -14.73
C ARG A 8 -5.20 -5.84 -13.40
N GLN A 9 -4.25 -5.62 -12.49
CA GLN A 9 -4.48 -4.91 -11.24
C GLN A 9 -3.61 -3.65 -11.19
N ASN A 10 -4.11 -2.57 -10.60
CA ASN A 10 -3.30 -1.43 -10.22
C ASN A 10 -2.57 -1.75 -8.92
N VAL A 11 -1.24 -1.77 -8.94
CA VAL A 11 -0.40 -2.18 -7.81
C VAL A 11 0.68 -1.15 -7.49
N TRP A 12 1.10 -1.10 -6.23
CA TRP A 12 2.27 -0.36 -5.78
C TRP A 12 3.53 -1.21 -5.93
N ASP A 13 4.56 -0.62 -6.53
CA ASP A 13 5.88 -1.24 -6.62
C ASP A 13 6.65 -1.06 -5.30
N ILE A 14 6.24 -1.79 -4.27
CA ILE A 14 6.80 -1.65 -2.91
C ILE A 14 8.28 -2.05 -2.85
N ASP A 15 8.73 -2.98 -3.69
CA ASP A 15 10.14 -3.36 -3.74
C ASP A 15 11.00 -2.20 -4.23
N TYR A 16 10.58 -1.54 -5.32
CA TYR A 16 11.24 -0.32 -5.79
C TYR A 16 11.22 0.80 -4.74
N LEU A 17 10.09 1.03 -4.05
CA LEU A 17 10.00 2.06 -3.01
C LEU A 17 10.95 1.78 -1.85
N PHE A 18 11.03 0.52 -1.42
CA PHE A 18 11.93 0.11 -0.35
C PHE A 18 13.40 0.28 -0.76
N GLU A 19 13.75 -0.11 -1.99
CA GLU A 19 15.09 0.12 -2.54
C GLU A 19 15.46 1.61 -2.56
N GLN A 20 14.54 2.50 -2.96
CA GLN A 20 14.81 3.95 -2.94
C GLN A 20 15.04 4.48 -1.51
N ILE A 21 14.35 3.95 -0.51
CA ILE A 21 14.59 4.30 0.90
C ILE A 21 16.00 3.83 1.32
N LEU A 22 16.39 2.60 0.98
CA LEU A 22 17.73 2.11 1.29
C LEU A 22 18.82 2.90 0.57
N MET A 23 18.58 3.30 -0.68
CA MET A 23 19.51 4.13 -1.46
C MET A 23 19.69 5.51 -0.82
N SER A 24 18.63 6.13 -0.31
CA SER A 24 18.74 7.45 0.35
C SER A 24 19.49 7.37 1.68
N LEU A 25 19.25 6.33 2.48
CA LEU A 25 19.97 6.09 3.73
C LEU A 25 21.46 5.78 3.47
N ASN A 26 21.78 5.02 2.42
CA ASN A 26 23.17 4.79 2.02
C ASN A 26 23.87 6.10 1.59
N LYS A 27 23.17 6.98 0.85
CA LYS A 27 23.71 8.30 0.50
C LYS A 27 23.96 9.14 1.75
N ALA A 28 23.05 9.15 2.72
CA ALA A 28 23.24 9.86 3.99
C ALA A 28 24.50 9.35 4.73
N LYS A 29 24.69 8.03 4.78
CA LYS A 29 25.88 7.41 5.38
C LYS A 29 27.17 7.83 4.67
N LEU A 30 27.19 7.86 3.33
CA LEU A 30 28.36 8.31 2.55
C LEU A 30 28.71 9.79 2.78
N LEU A 31 27.76 10.60 3.24
CA LEU A 31 27.97 11.99 3.64
C LEU A 31 28.47 12.13 5.10
N GLY A 32 28.75 11.03 5.79
CA GLY A 32 29.22 11.04 7.18
C GLY A 32 28.11 11.18 8.22
N ILE A 33 26.84 11.00 7.85
CA ILE A 33 25.73 10.97 8.81
C ILE A 33 25.72 9.58 9.48
N GLU A 34 26.17 9.51 10.73
CA GLU A 34 26.25 8.26 11.50
C GLU A 34 24.97 7.93 12.28
N SER A 35 24.13 8.93 12.54
CA SER A 35 22.85 8.78 13.25
C SER A 35 21.80 9.75 12.71
N CYS A 36 20.58 9.26 12.54
CA CYS A 36 19.43 10.05 12.12
C CYS A 36 18.13 9.45 12.64
N TYR A 37 17.09 10.27 12.76
CA TYR A 37 15.72 9.81 12.96
C TYR A 37 15.05 9.64 11.59
N LEU A 38 14.36 8.52 11.40
CA LEU A 38 13.59 8.23 10.18
C LEU A 38 12.10 8.27 10.51
N SER A 39 11.37 9.15 9.82
CA SER A 39 9.90 9.14 9.79
C SER A 39 9.43 8.67 8.41
N ILE A 40 8.43 7.79 8.39
CA ILE A 40 7.83 7.30 7.15
C ILE A 40 6.38 7.76 7.16
N ASP A 41 6.02 8.58 6.18
CA ASP A 41 4.66 8.97 5.87
C ASP A 41 4.26 8.37 4.52
N THR A 42 3.06 7.78 4.47
CA THR A 42 2.51 7.19 3.25
C THR A 42 1.10 7.69 3.05
N TRP A 43 0.58 7.51 1.84
CA TRP A 43 -0.86 7.60 1.64
C TRP A 43 -1.57 6.54 2.52
N GLY A 44 -2.78 6.86 2.96
CA GLY A 44 -3.62 5.95 3.74
C GLY A 44 -4.36 4.92 2.87
N VAL A 45 -5.36 4.25 3.47
CA VAL A 45 -6.26 3.23 2.85
C VAL A 45 -5.60 1.90 2.51
N ASP A 46 -4.42 1.93 1.91
CA ASP A 46 -3.76 0.72 1.42
C ASP A 46 -3.05 -0.07 2.51
N TYR A 47 -2.96 -1.38 2.29
CA TYR A 47 -2.38 -2.34 3.22
C TYR A 47 -1.80 -3.54 2.47
N ILE A 48 -0.95 -4.31 3.15
CA ILE A 48 -0.28 -5.51 2.62
C ILE A 48 -0.62 -6.70 3.51
N PHE A 49 -0.98 -7.83 2.92
CA PHE A 49 -1.12 -9.08 3.67
C PHE A 49 0.22 -9.82 3.75
N LEU A 50 0.58 -10.19 4.98
CA LEU A 50 1.78 -10.97 5.29
C LEU A 50 1.37 -12.32 5.89
N ASP A 51 2.19 -13.34 5.64
CA ASP A 51 2.12 -14.60 6.37
C ASP A 51 2.80 -14.49 7.76
N GLN A 52 2.77 -15.58 8.52
CA GLN A 52 3.37 -15.64 9.86
C GLN A 52 4.89 -15.45 9.87
N LYS A 53 5.56 -15.55 8.72
CA LYS A 53 7.00 -15.35 8.54
C LYS A 53 7.32 -13.96 7.98
N GLY A 54 6.31 -13.10 7.82
CA GLY A 54 6.47 -11.76 7.26
C GLY A 54 6.60 -11.73 5.74
N LYS A 55 6.31 -12.83 5.04
CA LYS A 55 6.33 -12.87 3.57
C LYS A 55 5.01 -12.35 3.01
N ARG A 56 5.08 -11.51 1.97
CA ARG A 56 3.90 -11.04 1.24
C ARG A 56 3.12 -12.21 0.62
N LEU A 57 1.80 -12.22 0.84
CA LEU A 57 0.90 -13.24 0.31
C LEU A 57 0.42 -12.92 -1.12
N GLN A 58 0.40 -11.65 -1.51
CA GLN A 58 -0.08 -11.18 -2.81
C GLN A 58 0.58 -9.86 -3.22
N GLU A 59 0.26 -9.38 -4.42
CA GLU A 59 0.64 -8.04 -4.89
C GLU A 59 0.05 -6.95 -3.99
N VAL A 60 0.75 -5.81 -3.94
CA VAL A 60 0.32 -4.67 -3.12
C VAL A 60 -0.65 -3.82 -3.93
N VAL A 61 -1.90 -4.28 -3.98
CA VAL A 61 -2.95 -3.66 -4.79
C VAL A 61 -3.29 -2.26 -4.26
N SER A 62 -3.25 -1.28 -5.15
CA SER A 62 -3.58 0.12 -4.87
C SER A 62 -5.07 0.33 -4.66
N TYR A 63 -5.45 1.32 -3.86
CA TYR A 63 -6.84 1.77 -3.74
C TYR A 63 -7.44 2.20 -5.09
N ARG A 64 -6.61 2.52 -6.09
CA ARG A 64 -7.02 2.86 -7.46
C ARG A 64 -7.43 1.65 -8.30
N ASP A 65 -7.24 0.44 -7.77
CA ASP A 65 -7.66 -0.77 -8.44
C ASP A 65 -9.18 -0.87 -8.53
N SER A 66 -9.67 -1.29 -9.70
CA SER A 66 -11.11 -1.36 -9.98
C SER A 66 -11.86 -2.45 -9.19
N ARG A 67 -11.17 -3.30 -8.42
CA ARG A 67 -11.78 -4.38 -7.62
C ARG A 67 -12.86 -3.92 -6.64
N THR A 68 -12.81 -2.68 -6.16
CA THR A 68 -13.78 -2.13 -5.20
C THR A 68 -14.94 -1.40 -5.87
N ASN A 69 -14.99 -1.36 -7.20
CA ASN A 69 -16.11 -0.78 -7.94
C ASN A 69 -17.44 -1.42 -7.48
N ASN A 70 -18.44 -0.59 -7.19
CA ASN A 70 -19.77 -0.97 -6.68
C ASN A 70 -19.80 -1.55 -5.26
N THR A 71 -18.67 -1.60 -4.53
CA THR A 71 -18.67 -2.10 -3.14
C THR A 71 -19.43 -1.16 -2.21
N MET A 72 -19.29 0.16 -2.39
CA MET A 72 -20.00 1.15 -1.57
C MET A 72 -21.52 1.04 -1.72
N ASP A 73 -22.02 0.91 -2.95
CA ASP A 73 -23.45 0.75 -3.23
C ASP A 73 -24.02 -0.47 -2.51
N LYS A 74 -23.33 -1.62 -2.62
CA LYS A 74 -23.72 -2.86 -1.91
C LYS A 74 -23.75 -2.69 -0.40
N VAL A 75 -22.78 -1.97 0.16
CA VAL A 75 -22.72 -1.70 1.60
C VAL A 75 -23.88 -0.80 2.02
N PHE A 76 -24.17 0.26 1.29
CA PHE A 76 -25.28 1.16 1.60
C PHE A 76 -26.65 0.47 1.48
N GLU A 77 -26.88 -0.30 0.42
CA GLU A 77 -28.10 -1.10 0.26
C GLU A 77 -28.31 -2.07 1.42
N LYS A 78 -27.25 -2.78 1.83
CA LYS A 78 -27.32 -3.72 2.97
C LYS A 78 -27.63 -3.01 4.29
N ASN A 79 -27.05 -1.83 4.51
CA ASN A 79 -27.30 -1.06 5.73
C ASN A 79 -28.72 -0.48 5.76
N LEU A 80 -29.25 -0.02 4.63
CA LEU A 80 -30.64 0.43 4.53
C LEU A 80 -31.62 -0.71 4.83
N LYS A 81 -31.39 -1.92 4.27
CA LYS A 81 -32.21 -3.10 4.57
C LYS A 81 -32.19 -3.48 6.05
N ARG A 82 -31.05 -3.35 6.72
CA ARG A 82 -30.91 -3.65 8.16
C ARG A 82 -31.60 -2.63 9.08
N ARG A 83 -31.73 -1.39 8.65
CA ARG A 83 -32.34 -0.30 9.46
C ARG A 83 -33.87 -0.25 9.36
N ASN A 84 -34.44 -0.93 8.37
CA ASN A 84 -35.88 -1.00 8.13
C ASN A 84 -36.50 -2.32 8.64
N LEU A 85 -35.74 -3.09 9.42
CA LEU A 85 -36.16 -4.27 10.20
C LEU A 85 -36.08 -3.92 11.69
#